data_AF-A0A920ERC7-F1
#
_entry.id   AF-A0A920ERC7-F1
#
_cell.length_a   1.000
_cell.length_b   1.000
_cell.length_c   1.000
_cell.angle_alpha   90.00
_cell.angle_beta   90.00
_cell.angle_gamma   90.00
#
_symmetry.space_group_name_H-M   'P 1'
#
loop_
_entity.id
_entity.type
_entity.pdbx_description
1 polymer ?
#
loop_
_entity_poly.entity_id
_entity_poly.type
_entity_poly.pdbx_seq_one_letter_code
_entity_poly.pdbx_strand_id
1 'polypeptide(L)'
;MFFPSSEIEVAAILSEAKEPLSVAGGNTRVLAPSGSKIISTSKLSGVIDYEPGALTMIAKAGTPLSEIQKTLTSEGQCLAFDPYNWSRFINKKGSSTIGGVFAANVSGSSRLRVGAARDFLWVSGSLMD
;
A
#
# COMPACT_ATOMS: atom_id res chain seq x y z
N MET A 1 -4.80 -8.38 -17.18
CA MET A 1 -4.72 -7.62 -15.91
C MET A 1 -5.77 -8.20 -14.99
N PHE A 2 -5.44 -8.40 -13.71
CA PHE A 2 -6.33 -8.98 -12.71
C PHE A 2 -6.68 -7.94 -11.65
N PHE A 3 -7.88 -8.05 -11.06
CA PHE A 3 -8.39 -7.15 -10.02
C PHE A 3 -8.98 -7.98 -8.88
N PRO A 4 -8.16 -8.72 -8.12
CA PRO A 4 -8.65 -9.53 -7.02
C PRO A 4 -9.26 -8.67 -5.91
N SER A 5 -10.35 -9.16 -5.33
CA SER A 5 -11.08 -8.49 -4.25
C SER A 5 -10.80 -9.06 -2.85
N SER A 6 -10.08 -10.18 -2.79
CA SER A 6 -9.72 -10.89 -1.56
C SER A 6 -8.31 -11.49 -1.65
N GLU A 7 -7.74 -11.85 -0.50
CA GLU A 7 -6.45 -12.54 -0.41
C GLU A 7 -6.52 -13.94 -1.04
N ILE A 8 -7.67 -14.61 -0.93
CA ILE A 8 -7.92 -15.91 -1.56
C ILE A 8 -7.83 -15.80 -3.10
N GLU A 9 -8.46 -14.77 -3.69
CA GLU A 9 -8.36 -14.53 -5.13
C GLU A 9 -6.92 -14.19 -5.55
N VAL A 10 -6.18 -13.43 -4.74
CA VAL A 10 -4.75 -13.19 -5.00
C VAL A 10 -3.99 -14.52 -5.02
N ALA A 11 -4.15 -15.35 -3.98
CA ALA A 11 -3.46 -16.63 -3.88
C ALA A 11 -3.78 -17.56 -5.05
N ALA A 12 -5.05 -17.64 -5.47
CA ALA A 12 -5.47 -18.40 -6.64
C ALA A 12 -4.75 -17.93 -7.91
N ILE A 13 -4.76 -16.61 -8.19
CA ILE A 13 -4.06 -16.03 -9.35
C ILE A 13 -2.57 -16.34 -9.31
N LEU A 14 -1.93 -16.20 -8.14
CA LEU A 14 -0.50 -16.48 -7.98
C LEU A 14 -0.19 -17.96 -8.24
N SER A 15 -1.04 -18.87 -7.78
CA SER A 15 -0.84 -20.31 -7.92
C SER A 15 -1.00 -20.82 -9.36
N GLU A 16 -1.85 -20.17 -10.15
CA GLU A 16 -2.14 -20.56 -11.54
C GLU A 16 -1.28 -19.82 -12.58
N ALA A 17 -0.53 -18.80 -12.16
CA ALA A 17 0.23 -17.95 -13.07
C ALA A 17 1.36 -18.71 -13.77
N LYS A 18 1.28 -18.77 -15.10
CA LYS A 18 2.33 -19.35 -15.97
C LYS A 18 3.28 -18.30 -16.54
N GLU A 19 2.91 -17.03 -16.44
CA GLU A 19 3.63 -15.89 -17.00
C GLU A 19 3.99 -14.89 -15.90
N PRO A 20 5.03 -14.06 -16.10
CA PRO A 20 5.47 -13.11 -15.09
C PRO A 20 4.34 -12.19 -14.64
N LEU A 21 4.25 -11.97 -13.34
CA LEU A 21 3.25 -11.09 -12.75
C LEU A 21 3.91 -9.80 -12.25
N SER A 22 3.21 -8.69 -12.42
CA SER A 22 3.60 -7.39 -11.85
C SER A 22 2.50 -6.88 -10.94
N VAL A 23 2.78 -6.77 -9.65
CA VAL A 23 1.82 -6.18 -8.69
C VAL A 23 1.78 -4.67 -8.87
N ALA A 24 0.58 -4.09 -8.93
CA ALA A 24 0.39 -2.66 -9.06
C ALA A 24 -0.67 -2.15 -8.06
N GLY A 25 -0.29 -1.20 -7.23
CA GLY A 25 -1.25 -0.35 -6.52
C GLY A 25 -1.81 0.70 -7.47
N GLY A 26 -1.53 1.98 -7.18
CA GLY A 26 -1.92 3.11 -8.04
C GLY A 26 -1.15 3.27 -9.35
N ASN A 27 -0.21 2.37 -9.66
CA ASN A 27 0.66 2.42 -10.85
C ASN A 27 1.43 3.77 -11.03
N THR A 28 1.74 4.47 -9.93
CA THR A 28 2.33 5.82 -9.95
C THR A 28 3.86 5.85 -10.04
N ARG A 29 4.53 4.71 -9.90
CA ARG A 29 6.00 4.63 -9.74
C ARG A 29 6.65 3.67 -10.73
N VAL A 30 6.46 2.38 -10.54
CA VAL A 30 7.09 1.32 -11.32
C VAL A 30 6.29 1.03 -12.59
N LEU A 31 6.99 0.83 -13.71
CA LEU A 31 6.39 0.30 -14.92
C LEU A 31 6.50 -1.22 -14.90
N ALA A 32 5.41 -1.90 -15.26
CA ALA A 32 5.41 -3.34 -15.39
C ALA A 32 6.41 -3.77 -16.48
N PRO A 33 7.28 -4.76 -16.22
CA PRO A 33 8.17 -5.31 -17.25
C PRO A 33 7.38 -5.80 -18.46
N SER A 34 8.00 -5.75 -19.64
CA SER A 34 7.38 -6.27 -20.86
C SER A 34 7.00 -7.75 -20.70
N GLY A 35 5.82 -8.13 -21.20
CA GLY A 35 5.30 -9.49 -21.09
C GLY A 35 4.70 -9.85 -19.73
N SER A 36 4.73 -8.96 -18.73
CA SER A 36 4.11 -9.24 -17.43
C SER A 36 2.60 -8.96 -17.41
N LYS A 37 1.84 -9.83 -16.74
CA LYS A 37 0.42 -9.56 -16.42
C LYS A 37 0.32 -8.79 -15.12
N ILE A 38 -0.40 -7.65 -15.16
CA ILE A 38 -0.58 -6.82 -13.97
C ILE A 38 -1.64 -7.42 -13.04
N ILE A 39 -1.33 -7.49 -11.74
CA ILE A 39 -2.30 -7.73 -10.66
C ILE A 39 -2.51 -6.41 -9.92
N SER A 40 -3.71 -5.85 -9.98
CA SER A 40 -4.04 -4.59 -9.31
C SER A 40 -4.54 -4.82 -7.89
N THR A 41 -3.98 -4.11 -6.91
CA THR A 41 -4.49 -4.13 -5.53
C THR A 41 -5.65 -3.17 -5.30
N SER A 42 -6.14 -2.46 -6.33
CA SER A 42 -7.16 -1.40 -6.19
C SER A 42 -8.48 -1.85 -5.53
N LYS A 43 -8.88 -3.12 -5.67
CA LYS A 43 -10.05 -3.68 -4.99
C LYS A 43 -9.79 -4.16 -3.56
N LEU A 44 -8.52 -4.29 -3.17
CA LEU A 44 -8.10 -4.55 -1.79
C LEU A 44 -7.92 -3.20 -1.09
N SER A 45 -9.00 -2.43 -0.92
CA SER A 45 -8.98 -1.07 -0.38
C SER A 45 -9.87 -0.94 0.86
N GLY A 46 -9.51 -0.02 1.74
CA GLY A 46 -10.21 0.32 2.98
C GLY A 46 -9.31 0.18 4.22
N VAL A 47 -9.60 0.99 5.23
CA VAL A 47 -9.13 0.80 6.61
C VAL A 47 -9.99 -0.28 7.26
N ILE A 48 -9.36 -1.31 7.81
CA ILE A 48 -10.01 -2.43 8.50
C ILE A 48 -10.22 -2.08 9.98
N ASP A 49 -9.17 -1.56 10.61
CA ASP A 49 -9.17 -1.20 12.01
C ASP A 49 -8.20 -0.01 12.24
N TYR A 50 -8.53 0.84 13.21
CA TYR A 50 -7.71 1.97 13.59
C TYR A 50 -7.93 2.28 15.07
N GLU A 51 -6.85 2.15 15.84
CA GLU A 51 -6.82 2.44 17.27
C GLU A 51 -5.89 3.63 17.51
N PRO A 52 -6.43 4.86 17.58
CA PRO A 52 -5.63 6.08 17.69
C PRO A 52 -4.81 6.14 18.97
N GLY A 53 -5.31 5.57 20.08
CA GLY A 53 -4.62 5.56 21.37
C GLY A 53 -3.38 4.66 21.36
N ALA A 54 -3.38 3.61 20.56
CA ALA A 54 -2.25 2.69 20.38
C ALA A 54 -1.34 3.06 19.19
N LEU A 55 -1.71 4.06 18.38
CA LEU A 55 -1.02 4.46 17.15
C LEU A 55 -0.91 3.32 16.13
N THR A 56 -1.93 2.48 16.05
CA THR A 56 -1.96 1.31 15.15
C THR A 56 -3.13 1.38 14.16
N MET A 57 -2.86 0.99 12.92
CA MET A 57 -3.86 0.92 11.86
C MET A 57 -3.67 -0.36 11.04
N ILE A 58 -4.78 -1.05 10.77
CA ILE A 58 -4.84 -2.16 9.83
C ILE A 58 -5.56 -1.64 8.58
N ALA A 59 -4.89 -1.66 7.43
CA ALA A 59 -5.46 -1.22 6.16
C ALA A 59 -5.08 -2.17 5.03
N LYS A 60 -5.98 -2.32 4.06
CA LYS A 60 -5.70 -3.13 2.87
C LYS A 60 -4.67 -2.45 1.96
N ALA A 61 -3.87 -3.23 1.24
CA ALA A 61 -2.72 -2.72 0.47
C ALA A 61 -3.08 -1.71 -0.65
N GLY A 62 -4.29 -1.80 -1.19
CA GLY A 62 -4.84 -0.90 -2.20
C GLY A 62 -5.39 0.42 -1.66
N THR A 63 -5.47 0.61 -0.34
CA THR A 63 -6.03 1.82 0.26
C THR A 63 -5.26 3.06 -0.21
N PRO A 64 -5.94 4.08 -0.76
CA PRO A 64 -5.30 5.32 -1.19
C PRO A 64 -4.59 6.01 -0.02
N LEU A 65 -3.38 6.51 -0.27
CA LEU A 65 -2.60 7.24 0.75
C LEU A 65 -3.36 8.47 1.28
N SER A 66 -4.16 9.11 0.43
CA SER A 66 -5.03 10.24 0.82
C SER A 66 -6.11 9.83 1.82
N GLU A 67 -6.62 8.60 1.73
CA GLU A 67 -7.61 8.08 2.68
C GLU A 67 -6.95 7.84 4.04
N ILE A 68 -5.78 7.18 4.05
CA ILE A 68 -4.96 7.00 5.28
C ILE A 68 -4.66 8.35 5.95
N GLN A 69 -4.19 9.32 5.17
CA GLN A 69 -3.87 10.66 5.69
C GLN A 69 -5.12 11.36 6.25
N LYS A 70 -6.27 11.24 5.59
CA LYS A 70 -7.53 11.79 6.08
C LYS A 70 -7.94 11.18 7.42
N THR A 71 -7.87 9.86 7.54
CA THR A 71 -8.19 9.11 8.78
C THR A 71 -7.26 9.48 9.93
N LEU A 72 -5.95 9.64 9.66
CA LEU A 72 -5.01 10.08 10.69
C LEU A 72 -5.26 11.54 11.09
N THR A 73 -5.52 12.42 10.12
CA THR A 73 -5.73 13.84 10.36
C THR A 73 -6.98 14.12 11.21
N SER A 74 -8.03 13.29 11.13
CA SER A 74 -9.21 13.45 11.99
C SER A 74 -8.91 13.25 13.47
N GLU A 75 -7.82 12.54 13.80
CA GLU A 75 -7.32 12.34 15.16
C GLU A 75 -6.09 13.21 15.48
N GLY A 76 -5.76 14.18 14.61
CA GLY A 76 -4.56 15.02 14.76
C GLY A 76 -3.24 14.26 14.57
N GLN A 77 -3.27 13.09 13.91
CA GLN A 77 -2.12 12.22 13.69
C GLN A 77 -1.60 12.30 12.25
N CYS A 78 -0.41 11.75 12.03
CA CYS A 78 0.19 11.62 10.70
C CYS A 78 1.09 10.37 10.63
N LEU A 79 1.45 9.96 9.40
CA LEU A 79 2.47 8.94 9.21
C LEU A 79 3.84 9.51 9.57
N ALA A 80 4.49 8.97 10.60
CA ALA A 80 5.74 9.49 11.13
C ALA A 80 6.86 9.60 10.08
N PHE A 81 6.97 8.61 9.20
CA PHE A 81 7.97 8.58 8.12
C PHE A 81 7.64 9.51 6.93
N ASP A 82 6.54 10.28 7.00
CA ASP A 82 6.16 11.35 6.06
C ASP A 82 6.32 10.98 4.57
N PRO A 83 5.57 9.99 4.06
CA PRO A 83 5.77 9.53 2.69
C PRO A 83 5.42 10.61 1.67
N TYR A 84 6.36 10.92 0.78
CA TYR A 84 6.11 11.83 -0.33
C TYR A 84 4.94 11.39 -1.21
N ASN A 85 4.01 12.31 -1.44
CA ASN A 85 2.92 12.09 -2.39
C ASN A 85 3.44 12.20 -3.83
N TRP A 86 3.82 11.05 -4.38
CA TRP A 86 4.44 10.92 -5.69
C TRP A 86 3.51 11.28 -6.86
N SER A 87 2.17 11.21 -6.68
CA SER A 87 1.23 11.57 -7.75
C SER A 87 1.23 13.07 -8.06
N ARG A 88 1.77 13.92 -7.16
CA ARG A 88 1.95 15.35 -7.44
C ARG A 88 3.21 15.64 -8.25
N PHE A 89 4.20 14.75 -8.23
CA PHE A 89 5.48 14.93 -8.92
C PHE A 89 5.53 14.23 -10.27
N ILE A 90 4.75 13.17 -10.45
CA ILE A 90 4.65 12.46 -11.72
C ILE A 90 3.26 12.72 -12.30
N ASN A 91 3.21 13.23 -13.53
CA ASN A 91 2.00 13.40 -14.36
C ASN A 91 1.32 12.05 -14.74
N LYS A 92 1.34 11.05 -13.85
CA LYS A 92 0.66 9.77 -14.02
C LYS A 92 -0.73 9.85 -13.37
N LYS A 93 -1.74 9.42 -14.13
CA LYS A 93 -3.13 9.28 -13.68
C LYS A 93 -3.23 8.09 -12.73
N GLY A 94 -3.02 8.30 -11.44
CA GLY A 94 -3.15 7.27 -10.40
C GLY A 94 -2.90 7.82 -8.99
N SER A 95 -3.55 7.26 -7.99
CA SER A 95 -3.37 7.62 -6.58
C SER A 95 -2.40 6.67 -5.91
N SER A 96 -1.37 7.17 -5.22
CA SER A 96 -0.46 6.31 -4.45
C SER A 96 -1.26 5.52 -3.40
N THR A 97 -0.93 4.24 -3.20
CA THR A 97 -1.60 3.36 -2.23
C THR A 97 -0.64 3.03 -1.09
N ILE A 98 -1.19 2.72 0.09
CA ILE A 98 -0.38 2.41 1.28
C ILE A 98 0.54 1.21 1.05
N GLY A 99 0.05 0.16 0.37
CA GLY A 99 0.88 -0.98 -0.02
C GLY A 99 2.00 -0.60 -0.99
N GLY A 100 1.79 0.37 -1.88
CA GLY A 100 2.84 0.88 -2.77
C GLY A 100 3.87 1.75 -2.04
N VAL A 101 3.49 2.40 -0.94
CA VAL A 101 4.41 3.12 -0.05
C VAL A 101 5.33 2.14 0.66
N PHE A 102 4.79 1.07 1.25
CA PHE A 102 5.59 0.05 1.92
C PHE A 102 6.44 -0.79 0.95
N ALA A 103 5.87 -1.26 -0.18
CA ALA A 103 6.59 -2.07 -1.15
C ALA A 103 7.82 -1.36 -1.74
N ALA A 104 7.76 -0.04 -1.89
CA ALA A 104 8.88 0.78 -2.34
C ALA A 104 9.64 1.47 -1.19
N ASN A 105 9.31 1.16 0.07
CA ASN A 105 9.89 1.74 1.30
C ASN A 105 9.98 3.28 1.26
N VAL A 106 8.93 3.95 0.77
CA VAL A 106 8.97 5.39 0.52
C VAL A 106 8.79 6.16 1.82
N SER A 107 9.79 7.00 2.11
CA SER A 107 9.86 7.82 3.31
C SER A 107 10.31 9.24 2.95
N GLY A 108 9.82 10.24 3.67
CA GLY A 108 10.23 11.63 3.55
C GLY A 108 11.47 11.96 4.37
N SER A 109 11.74 13.25 4.53
CA SER A 109 12.89 13.78 5.28
C SER A 109 12.87 13.37 6.76
N SER A 110 11.68 13.21 7.36
CA SER A 110 11.51 12.76 8.74
C SER A 110 12.20 11.43 9.04
N ARG A 111 12.49 10.61 8.02
CA ARG A 111 13.16 9.32 8.19
C ARG A 111 14.50 9.38 8.92
N LEU A 112 15.20 10.51 8.83
CA LEU A 112 16.49 10.71 9.51
C LEU A 112 16.34 10.75 11.04
N ARG A 113 15.15 11.11 11.53
CA ARG A 113 14.85 11.23 12.96
C ARG A 113 14.05 10.05 13.50
N VAL A 114 13.09 9.54 12.72
CA VAL A 114 12.09 8.57 13.22
C VAL A 114 12.16 7.18 12.57
N GLY A 115 12.97 6.99 11.52
CA GLY A 115 13.03 5.74 10.76
C GLY A 115 12.28 5.76 9.43
N ALA A 116 12.53 4.76 8.59
CA ALA A 116 11.90 4.57 7.29
C ALA A 116 10.54 3.88 7.41
N ALA A 117 9.74 3.91 6.33
CA ALA A 117 8.41 3.27 6.28
C ALA A 117 8.40 1.83 6.79
N ARG A 118 9.40 1.01 6.43
CA ARG A 118 9.51 -0.38 6.91
C ARG A 118 9.58 -0.52 8.43
N ASP A 119 10.11 0.49 9.14
CA ASP A 119 10.29 0.45 10.59
C ASP A 119 8.94 0.62 11.32
N PHE A 120 7.91 1.05 10.59
CA PHE A 120 6.53 1.21 11.07
C PHE A 120 5.60 0.11 10.55
N LEU A 121 6.13 -0.90 9.86
CA LEU A 121 5.35 -2.04 9.36
C LEU A 121 5.50 -3.22 10.33
N TRP A 122 4.43 -3.51 11.07
CA TRP A 122 4.39 -4.68 11.94
C TRP A 122 3.62 -5.81 11.26
N VAL A 123 4.23 -6.99 11.19
CA VAL A 123 3.56 -8.25 10.86
C VAL A 123 2.89 -8.79 12.13
N SER A 124 1.57 -8.70 12.20
CA SER A 124 0.79 -9.48 13.16
C SER A 124 0.49 -10.84 12.52
N GLY A 125 1.04 -11.91 13.08
CA GLY A 125 0.67 -13.26 12.71
C GLY A 125 -0.66 -13.63 13.32
N SER A 126 -1.77 -13.31 12.65
CA SER A 126 -3.00 -14.05 12.88
C SER A 126 -2.80 -15.41 12.23
N LEU A 127 -2.69 -16.48 13.02
CA LEU A 127 -3.09 -17.79 12.53
C LEU A 127 -4.55 -17.61 12.10
N MET A 128 -4.79 -17.53 10.80
CA MET A 128 -6.15 -17.64 10.29
C MET A 128 -6.51 -19.12 10.44
N ASP A 129 -7.41 -19.40 11.39
CA ASP A 129 -8.17 -20.65 11.43
C ASP A 129 -9.02 -20.81 10.15
#